data_AF-A0A7Y6I4D5-F1
#
_entry.id   AF-A0A7Y6I4D5-F1
#
_cell.length_a   1.000
_cell.length_b   1.000
_cell.length_c   1.000
_cell.angle_alpha   90.00
_cell.angle_beta   90.00
_cell.angle_gamma   90.00
#
_symmetry.space_group_name_H-M   'P 1'
#
loop_
_entity.id
_entity.type
_entity.pdbx_description
1 polymer ?
#
loop_
_entity_poly.entity_id
_entity_poly.type
_entity_poly.pdbx_seq_one_letter_code
_entity_poly.pdbx_strand_id
1 'polypeptide(L)'
;MSSAVNHFTHGLITPVLAYVMSCMGSMLGLRLTAQARASRGASRMRWLLGAAVSIGGTGIWVMHFIAMMGFQVEGTQIRFDVPLTAASAAVAIVVVGTGLFLVSYGRGRVLALLGGGLLTGLGVASMHYLGMYAMNMSAHVSYDRTTVIASVVIAVVAATAALWFTVRVTRPVWIAGAALIMGVAVSGMHYTGMYALQVTVDPEPGVVAGADALDFLVPLMTVISLITLTMLLMVILSPSEQEMSEDAELTRKLEMQRRTRQQLTETSLAEATPLATGRRAQRGPVFAAPVPDQPSPSDAYGPGPSAPGAFTPGTQRTPYSGQPYPDGQAAPGQNAPVIPFPGQPGTQHQQGGQGPAPQQQQSGKRSRSRRR
;
A
#
# COMPACT_ATOMS: atom_id res chain seq x y z
N MET A 1 44.64 -9.18 -7.98
CA MET A 1 44.63 -7.88 -7.28
C MET A 1 43.22 -7.72 -6.73
N SER A 2 43.05 -7.55 -5.42
CA SER A 2 41.75 -7.29 -4.80
C SER A 2 41.27 -5.91 -5.26
N SER A 3 40.30 -5.89 -6.19
CA SER A 3 39.72 -4.66 -6.73
C SER A 3 38.98 -3.90 -5.63
N ALA A 4 39.05 -2.57 -5.64
CA ALA A 4 38.32 -1.73 -4.71
C ALA A 4 36.81 -1.90 -4.93
N VAL A 5 36.12 -2.47 -3.95
CA VAL A 5 34.67 -2.54 -3.94
C VAL A 5 34.14 -1.19 -3.45
N ASN A 6 33.60 -0.40 -4.37
CA ASN A 6 32.99 0.89 -4.02
C ASN A 6 31.50 0.68 -3.70
N HIS A 7 31.18 0.65 -2.40
CA HIS A 7 29.80 0.55 -1.91
C HIS A 7 28.98 1.85 -2.10
N PHE A 8 29.63 2.94 -2.52
CA PHE A 8 29.07 4.30 -2.59
C PHE A 8 29.43 5.00 -3.89
N THR A 9 29.34 4.31 -5.03
CA THR A 9 29.82 4.88 -6.31
C THR A 9 29.02 6.13 -6.74
N HIS A 10 27.80 6.30 -6.23
CA HIS A 10 26.97 7.50 -6.39
C HIS A 10 26.88 8.33 -5.09
N GLY A 11 27.83 8.15 -4.16
CA GLY A 11 27.79 8.71 -2.81
C GLY A 11 26.69 8.10 -1.94
N LEU A 12 26.18 8.88 -0.97
CA LEU A 12 25.14 8.45 -0.03
C LEU A 12 23.74 8.36 -0.67
N ILE A 13 23.58 8.74 -1.94
CA ILE A 13 22.28 8.88 -2.61
C ILE A 13 21.55 7.54 -2.69
N THR A 14 22.20 6.49 -3.18
CA THR A 14 21.57 5.16 -3.36
C THR A 14 21.21 4.51 -2.03
N PRO A 15 22.07 4.50 -0.98
CA PRO A 15 21.66 4.04 0.36
C PRO A 15 20.50 4.81 0.97
N VAL A 16 20.49 6.14 0.83
CA VAL A 16 19.43 6.98 1.37
C VAL A 16 18.11 6.71 0.64
N LEU A 17 18.12 6.64 -0.70
CA LEU A 17 16.94 6.27 -1.49
C LEU A 17 16.42 4.88 -1.13
N ALA A 18 17.31 3.89 -1.01
CA ALA A 18 16.95 2.54 -0.61
C ALA A 18 16.25 2.57 0.77
N TYR A 19 16.86 3.24 1.75
CA TYR A 19 16.28 3.40 3.09
C TYR A 19 14.91 4.10 3.06
N VAL A 20 14.76 5.19 2.31
CA VAL A 20 13.49 5.91 2.14
C VAL A 20 12.42 5.01 1.55
N MET A 21 12.74 4.25 0.48
CA MET A 21 11.81 3.31 -0.12
C MET A 21 11.42 2.19 0.85
N SER A 22 12.37 1.73 1.67
CA SER A 22 12.12 0.77 2.75
C SER A 22 11.11 1.31 3.76
N CYS A 23 11.31 2.55 4.19
CA CYS A 23 10.42 3.24 5.12
C CYS A 23 9.03 3.43 4.51
N MET A 24 8.93 3.84 3.24
CA MET A 24 7.65 4.04 2.56
C MET A 24 6.86 2.74 2.41
N GLY A 25 7.51 1.66 1.96
CA GLY A 25 6.88 0.34 1.88
C GLY A 25 6.45 -0.19 3.25
N SER A 26 7.28 0.02 4.28
CA SER A 26 6.95 -0.36 5.66
C SER A 26 5.78 0.45 6.22
N MET A 27 5.77 1.77 5.98
CA MET A 27 4.71 2.69 6.40
C MET A 27 3.37 2.32 5.78
N LEU A 28 3.32 2.17 4.46
CA LEU A 28 2.12 1.77 3.75
C LEU A 28 1.66 0.38 4.20
N GLY A 29 2.58 -0.60 4.28
CA GLY A 29 2.28 -1.94 4.76
C GLY A 29 1.68 -2.00 6.17
N LEU A 30 2.22 -1.22 7.11
CA LEU A 30 1.70 -1.12 8.47
C LEU A 30 0.32 -0.46 8.51
N ARG A 31 0.06 0.57 7.69
CA ARG A 31 -1.26 1.19 7.54
C ARG A 31 -2.27 0.20 6.97
N LEU A 32 -1.91 -0.53 5.91
CA LEU A 32 -2.77 -1.55 5.31
C LEU A 32 -3.04 -2.69 6.31
N THR A 33 -2.05 -3.11 7.09
CA THR A 33 -2.27 -4.12 8.13
C THR A 33 -3.16 -3.58 9.27
N ALA A 34 -3.06 -2.30 9.61
CA ALA A 34 -3.97 -1.68 10.56
C ALA A 34 -5.43 -1.71 10.06
N GLN A 35 -5.66 -1.41 8.79
CA GLN A 35 -6.98 -1.53 8.16
C GLN A 35 -7.47 -2.98 8.07
N ALA A 36 -6.56 -3.93 7.86
CA ALA A 36 -6.87 -5.35 7.88
C ALA A 36 -7.43 -5.80 9.24
N ARG A 37 -6.94 -5.24 10.36
CA ARG A 37 -7.43 -5.57 11.71
C ARG A 37 -8.84 -5.02 11.98
N ALA A 38 -9.21 -3.89 11.38
CA ALA A 38 -10.55 -3.32 11.47
C ALA A 38 -11.57 -4.03 10.54
N SER A 39 -11.07 -4.73 9.51
CA SER A 39 -11.88 -5.40 8.49
C SER A 39 -12.17 -6.87 8.81
N ARG A 40 -13.22 -7.44 8.19
CA ARG A 40 -13.57 -8.87 8.25
C ARG A 40 -13.63 -9.51 6.85
N GLY A 41 -13.56 -10.85 6.81
CA GLY A 41 -13.74 -11.64 5.59
C GLY A 41 -12.81 -11.23 4.43
N ALA A 42 -13.37 -11.11 3.23
CA ALA A 42 -12.62 -10.78 2.01
C ALA A 42 -11.92 -9.41 2.07
N SER A 43 -12.48 -8.43 2.78
CA SER A 43 -11.86 -7.11 2.93
C SER A 43 -10.53 -7.20 3.68
N ARG A 44 -10.51 -7.96 4.78
CA ARG A 44 -9.29 -8.24 5.55
C ARG A 44 -8.21 -8.89 4.68
N MET A 45 -8.60 -9.86 3.86
CA MET A 45 -7.66 -10.54 2.96
C MET A 45 -7.03 -9.57 1.95
N ARG A 46 -7.82 -8.69 1.32
CA ARG A 46 -7.30 -7.69 0.38
C ARG A 46 -6.30 -6.73 1.03
N TRP A 47 -6.57 -6.28 2.25
CA TRP A 47 -5.64 -5.42 2.99
C TRP A 47 -4.32 -6.12 3.33
N LEU A 48 -4.37 -7.40 3.73
CA LEU A 48 -3.15 -8.18 3.99
C LEU A 48 -2.35 -8.44 2.71
N LEU A 49 -3.00 -8.69 1.58
CA LEU A 49 -2.33 -8.84 0.29
C LEU A 49 -1.64 -7.52 -0.12
N GLY A 50 -2.32 -6.39 0.03
CA GLY A 50 -1.72 -5.07 -0.20
C GLY A 50 -0.53 -4.82 0.73
N ALA A 51 -0.64 -5.18 2.00
CA ALA A 51 0.46 -5.07 2.96
C ALA A 51 1.66 -5.96 2.58
N ALA A 52 1.42 -7.18 2.09
CA ALA A 52 2.46 -8.09 1.63
C ALA A 52 3.22 -7.54 0.42
N VAL A 53 2.50 -7.00 -0.57
CA VAL A 53 3.10 -6.35 -1.75
C VAL A 53 3.87 -5.10 -1.33
N SER A 54 3.34 -4.31 -0.40
CA SER A 54 3.98 -3.07 0.04
C SER A 54 5.27 -3.31 0.84
N ILE A 55 5.23 -4.21 1.83
CA ILE A 55 6.41 -4.54 2.65
C ILE A 55 7.39 -5.38 1.83
N GLY A 56 6.94 -6.49 1.24
CA GLY A 56 7.81 -7.41 0.50
C GLY A 56 8.33 -6.82 -0.81
N GLY A 57 7.45 -6.24 -1.60
CA GLY A 57 7.80 -5.62 -2.88
C GLY A 57 8.57 -4.32 -2.69
N THR A 58 7.96 -3.30 -2.09
CA THR A 58 8.63 -1.99 -1.98
C THR A 58 9.61 -1.90 -0.82
N GLY A 59 9.19 -2.35 0.36
CA GLY A 59 9.97 -2.22 1.59
C GLY A 59 11.28 -3.02 1.57
N ILE A 60 11.28 -4.18 0.91
CA ILE A 60 12.40 -5.13 0.92
C ILE A 60 13.01 -5.27 -0.47
N TRP A 61 12.23 -5.64 -1.50
CA TRP A 61 12.76 -5.91 -2.83
C TRP A 61 13.23 -4.65 -3.58
N VAL A 62 12.41 -3.60 -3.65
CA VAL A 62 12.82 -2.32 -4.27
C VAL A 62 13.99 -1.72 -3.52
N MET A 63 13.95 -1.71 -2.18
CA MET A 63 15.08 -1.27 -1.35
C MET A 63 16.38 -2.01 -1.73
N HIS A 64 16.32 -3.35 -1.75
CA HIS A 64 17.48 -4.20 -2.02
C HIS A 64 18.15 -3.85 -3.36
N PHE A 65 17.35 -3.74 -4.43
CA PHE A 65 17.89 -3.45 -5.75
C PHE A 65 18.32 -1.99 -5.95
N ILE A 66 17.68 -1.02 -5.29
CA ILE A 66 18.18 0.36 -5.25
C ILE A 66 19.56 0.42 -4.57
N ALA A 67 19.74 -0.32 -3.47
CA ALA A 67 21.03 -0.40 -2.80
C ALA A 67 22.08 -1.09 -3.67
N MET A 68 21.71 -2.17 -4.39
CA MET A 68 22.59 -2.86 -5.33
C MET A 68 23.05 -1.97 -6.50
N MET A 69 22.24 -1.03 -6.98
CA MET A 69 22.68 -0.07 -8.00
C MET A 69 23.80 0.86 -7.50
N GLY A 70 23.93 1.03 -6.17
CA GLY A 70 25.04 1.76 -5.56
C GLY A 70 26.36 0.98 -5.56
N PHE A 71 26.29 -0.35 -5.68
CA PHE A 71 27.42 -1.24 -5.73
C PHE A 71 27.97 -1.32 -7.15
N GLN A 72 29.25 -0.96 -7.31
CA GLN A 72 29.96 -1.13 -8.58
C GLN A 72 31.30 -1.80 -8.31
N VAL A 73 31.69 -2.69 -9.22
CA VAL A 73 33.00 -3.34 -9.23
C VAL A 73 33.76 -2.77 -10.41
N GLU A 74 34.84 -2.04 -10.12
CA GLU A 74 35.69 -1.44 -11.14
C GLU A 74 36.15 -2.49 -12.16
N GLY A 75 36.00 -2.18 -13.45
CA GLY A 75 36.42 -3.04 -14.55
C GLY A 75 35.40 -4.09 -15.01
N THR A 76 34.18 -4.12 -14.45
CA THR A 76 33.12 -5.05 -14.89
C THR A 76 31.76 -4.36 -15.05
N GLN A 77 30.94 -4.85 -15.99
CA GLN A 77 29.54 -4.46 -16.09
C GLN A 77 28.68 -5.48 -15.36
N ILE A 78 27.74 -4.99 -14.54
CA ILE A 78 26.78 -5.84 -13.81
C ILE A 78 25.49 -5.89 -14.63
N ARG A 79 25.11 -7.08 -15.06
CA ARG A 79 23.83 -7.36 -15.72
C ARG A 79 22.95 -8.22 -14.82
N PHE A 80 21.65 -8.20 -15.04
CA PHE A 80 20.68 -8.91 -14.22
C PHE A 80 19.95 -10.01 -14.99
N ASP A 81 19.89 -11.20 -14.42
CA ASP A 81 19.01 -12.26 -14.89
C ASP A 81 17.55 -11.90 -14.54
N VAL A 82 16.74 -11.68 -15.58
CA VAL A 82 15.36 -11.19 -15.45
C VAL A 82 14.47 -12.21 -14.70
N PRO A 83 14.45 -13.51 -15.08
CA PRO A 83 13.72 -14.53 -14.33
C PRO A 83 14.08 -14.61 -12.84
N LEU A 84 15.37 -14.64 -12.49
CA LEU A 84 15.82 -14.73 -11.10
C LEU A 84 15.48 -13.46 -10.31
N THR A 85 15.58 -12.30 -10.94
CA THR A 85 15.18 -11.01 -10.36
C THR A 85 13.68 -10.95 -10.07
N ALA A 86 12.85 -11.47 -10.98
CA ALA A 86 11.41 -11.58 -10.76
C ALA A 86 11.06 -12.63 -9.70
N ALA A 87 11.77 -13.76 -9.69
CA ALA A 87 11.60 -14.81 -8.69
C ALA A 87 11.94 -14.30 -7.27
N SER A 88 12.99 -13.48 -7.12
CA SER A 88 13.34 -12.88 -5.84
C SER A 88 12.22 -11.95 -5.33
N ALA A 89 11.60 -11.15 -6.22
CA ALA A 89 10.44 -10.33 -5.88
C ALA A 89 9.27 -11.18 -5.37
N ALA A 90 8.96 -12.26 -6.09
CA ALA A 90 7.89 -13.19 -5.73
C ALA A 90 8.14 -13.84 -4.36
N VAL A 91 9.39 -14.29 -4.10
CA VAL A 91 9.78 -14.85 -2.81
C VAL A 91 9.51 -13.84 -1.69
N ALA A 92 9.96 -12.60 -1.82
CA ALA A 92 9.73 -11.58 -0.79
C ALA A 92 8.23 -11.34 -0.51
N ILE A 93 7.41 -11.18 -1.56
CA ILE A 93 5.97 -10.91 -1.40
C ILE A 93 5.28 -12.11 -0.75
N VAL A 94 5.59 -13.34 -1.19
CA VAL A 94 4.97 -14.56 -0.66
C VAL A 94 5.35 -14.77 0.79
N VAL A 95 6.65 -14.72 1.15
CA VAL A 95 7.08 -15.04 2.52
C VAL A 95 6.67 -13.97 3.54
N VAL A 96 6.62 -12.70 3.14
CA VAL A 96 6.05 -11.63 3.96
C VAL A 96 4.54 -11.81 4.10
N GLY A 97 3.85 -12.11 3.00
CA GLY A 97 2.43 -12.45 3.01
C GLY A 97 2.14 -13.58 3.98
N THR A 98 2.79 -14.73 3.84
CA THR A 98 2.59 -15.88 4.74
C THR A 98 2.82 -15.50 6.20
N GLY A 99 3.86 -14.71 6.50
CA GLY A 99 4.10 -14.20 7.86
C GLY A 99 2.95 -13.33 8.38
N LEU A 100 2.47 -12.38 7.57
CA LEU A 100 1.34 -11.51 7.89
C LEU A 100 0.04 -12.29 8.11
N PHE A 101 -0.25 -13.27 7.25
CA PHE A 101 -1.42 -14.14 7.39
C PHE A 101 -1.30 -15.02 8.64
N LEU A 102 -0.11 -15.56 8.93
CA LEU A 102 0.12 -16.38 10.11
C LEU A 102 -0.11 -15.59 11.40
N VAL A 103 0.43 -14.36 11.52
CA VAL A 103 0.20 -13.54 12.73
C VAL A 103 -1.22 -12.95 12.80
N SER A 104 -1.89 -12.84 11.66
CA SER A 104 -3.26 -12.33 11.58
C SER A 104 -4.32 -13.38 11.96
N TYR A 105 -4.13 -14.64 11.55
CA TYR A 105 -5.11 -15.71 11.72
C TYR A 105 -4.67 -16.82 12.69
N GLY A 106 -3.38 -16.86 13.08
CA GLY A 106 -2.81 -17.90 13.91
C GLY A 106 -3.40 -17.97 15.32
N ARG A 107 -3.57 -19.19 15.83
CA ARG A 107 -3.95 -19.46 17.23
C ARG A 107 -2.67 -19.46 18.07
N GLY A 108 -2.61 -18.61 19.10
CA GLY A 108 -1.43 -18.45 19.95
C GLY A 108 -0.49 -17.35 19.47
N ARG A 109 -0.61 -16.16 20.08
CA ARG A 109 0.03 -14.91 19.61
C ARG A 109 1.56 -14.97 19.56
N VAL A 110 2.19 -15.70 20.50
CA VAL A 110 3.66 -15.81 20.56
C VAL A 110 4.18 -16.80 19.54
N LEU A 111 3.57 -17.99 19.44
CA LEU A 111 4.03 -19.03 18.53
C LEU A 111 3.86 -18.61 17.06
N ALA A 112 2.73 -17.97 16.72
CA ALA A 112 2.51 -17.41 15.38
C ALA A 112 3.54 -16.32 15.04
N LEU A 113 3.93 -15.50 16.02
CA LEU A 113 4.92 -14.44 15.83
C LEU A 113 6.33 -15.01 15.64
N LEU A 114 6.76 -15.95 16.47
CA LEU A 114 8.08 -16.58 16.37
C LEU A 114 8.20 -17.44 15.10
N GLY A 115 7.18 -18.26 14.80
CA GLY A 115 7.15 -19.07 13.58
C GLY A 115 7.06 -18.21 12.32
N GLY A 116 6.24 -17.16 12.34
CA GLY A 116 6.15 -16.20 11.24
C GLY A 116 7.45 -15.42 11.05
N GLY A 117 8.07 -14.97 12.13
CA GLY A 117 9.35 -14.25 12.10
C GLY A 117 10.48 -15.10 11.55
N LEU A 118 10.57 -16.38 11.95
CA LEU A 118 11.53 -17.33 11.40
C LEU A 118 11.31 -17.56 9.91
N LEU A 119 10.07 -17.88 9.50
CA LEU A 119 9.72 -18.13 8.10
C LEU A 119 9.99 -16.90 7.22
N THR A 120 9.47 -15.74 7.61
CA THR A 120 9.64 -14.50 6.86
C THR A 120 11.10 -14.07 6.86
N GLY A 121 11.84 -14.22 7.96
CA GLY A 121 13.26 -13.88 8.03
C GLY A 121 14.13 -14.74 7.10
N LEU A 122 13.95 -16.07 7.13
CA LEU A 122 14.64 -16.98 6.22
C LEU A 122 14.25 -16.70 4.76
N GLY A 123 12.98 -16.40 4.50
CA GLY A 123 12.50 -16.01 3.17
C GLY A 123 13.10 -14.70 2.66
N VAL A 124 13.23 -13.70 3.52
CA VAL A 124 13.86 -12.41 3.18
C VAL A 124 15.36 -12.57 2.95
N ALA A 125 16.05 -13.36 3.76
CA ALA A 125 17.45 -13.71 3.50
C ALA A 125 17.59 -14.47 2.18
N SER A 126 16.69 -15.41 1.89
CA SER A 126 16.68 -16.14 0.62
C SER A 126 16.46 -15.20 -0.56
N MET A 127 15.53 -14.24 -0.46
CA MET A 127 15.34 -13.21 -1.48
C MET A 127 16.61 -12.39 -1.70
N HIS A 128 17.26 -11.96 -0.62
CA HIS A 128 18.49 -11.18 -0.70
C HIS A 128 19.59 -11.94 -1.46
N TYR A 129 19.88 -13.19 -1.08
CA TYR A 129 20.91 -13.98 -1.75
C TYR A 129 20.50 -14.43 -3.15
N LEU A 130 19.21 -14.61 -3.43
CA LEU A 130 18.71 -14.87 -4.77
C LEU A 130 18.85 -13.64 -5.67
N GLY A 131 18.62 -12.43 -5.14
CA GLY A 131 18.88 -11.17 -5.83
C GLY A 131 20.36 -10.96 -6.13
N MET A 132 21.23 -11.33 -5.19
CA MET A 132 22.69 -11.35 -5.40
C MET A 132 23.09 -12.35 -6.49
N TYR A 133 22.49 -13.55 -6.47
CA TYR A 133 22.74 -14.60 -7.45
C TYR A 133 22.23 -14.24 -8.85
N ALA A 134 21.23 -13.36 -8.96
CA ALA A 134 20.74 -12.83 -10.23
C ALA A 134 21.73 -11.86 -10.90
N MET A 135 22.76 -11.37 -10.19
CA MET A 135 23.80 -10.55 -10.78
C MET A 135 24.76 -11.40 -11.60
N ASN A 136 24.90 -11.04 -12.87
CA ASN A 136 25.89 -11.59 -13.76
C ASN A 136 26.99 -10.55 -13.98
N MET A 137 28.23 -10.95 -13.74
CA MET A 137 29.42 -10.12 -13.92
C MET A 137 30.62 -11.02 -14.23
N SER A 138 31.61 -10.50 -14.95
CA SER A 138 32.89 -11.19 -15.22
C SER A 138 33.81 -11.17 -14.00
N ALA A 139 33.33 -11.74 -12.89
CA ALA A 139 34.07 -11.86 -11.65
C ALA A 139 33.61 -13.08 -10.85
N HIS A 140 34.55 -13.69 -10.14
CA HIS A 140 34.26 -14.72 -9.15
C HIS A 140 33.78 -14.09 -7.83
N VAL A 141 32.56 -14.44 -7.45
CA VAL A 141 31.91 -14.00 -6.21
C VAL A 141 31.97 -15.11 -5.17
N SER A 142 32.51 -14.82 -3.99
CA SER A 142 32.51 -15.71 -2.83
C SER A 142 32.00 -14.99 -1.58
N TYR A 143 31.63 -15.76 -0.55
CA TYR A 143 30.98 -15.23 0.66
C TYR A 143 31.69 -15.70 1.92
N ASP A 144 31.91 -14.79 2.86
CA ASP A 144 32.28 -15.15 4.21
C ASP A 144 31.10 -15.80 4.96
N ARG A 145 31.24 -17.07 5.35
CA ARG A 145 30.17 -17.86 5.95
C ARG A 145 29.68 -17.26 7.28
N THR A 146 30.58 -16.71 8.08
CA THR A 146 30.23 -16.13 9.39
C THR A 146 29.34 -14.89 9.24
N THR A 147 29.68 -14.01 8.30
CA THR A 147 28.92 -12.79 8.03
C THR A 147 27.57 -13.11 7.37
N VAL A 148 27.50 -14.13 6.52
CA VAL A 148 26.22 -14.63 5.98
C VAL A 148 25.30 -15.13 7.10
N ILE A 149 25.81 -15.92 8.05
CA ILE A 149 24.99 -16.38 9.19
C ILE A 149 24.51 -15.19 10.01
N ALA A 150 25.37 -14.18 10.25
CA ALA A 150 24.99 -12.98 10.97
C ALA A 150 23.87 -12.20 10.24
N SER A 151 23.94 -12.04 8.92
CA SER A 151 22.89 -11.37 8.14
C SER A 151 21.55 -12.12 8.24
N VAL A 152 21.56 -13.45 8.21
CA VAL A 152 20.37 -14.29 8.35
C VAL A 152 19.75 -14.14 9.74
N VAL A 153 20.56 -14.10 10.80
CA VAL A 153 20.08 -13.83 12.16
C VAL A 153 19.43 -12.45 12.26
N ILE A 154 20.05 -11.43 11.68
CA ILE A 154 19.47 -10.08 11.60
C ILE A 154 18.14 -10.12 10.84
N ALA A 155 18.05 -10.86 9.73
CA ALA A 155 16.82 -11.01 8.95
C ALA A 155 15.67 -11.59 9.78
N VAL A 156 15.94 -12.64 10.57
CA VAL A 156 14.94 -13.27 11.45
C VAL A 156 14.49 -12.33 12.57
N VAL A 157 15.43 -11.63 13.21
CA VAL A 157 15.09 -10.65 14.27
C VAL A 157 14.28 -9.49 13.69
N ALA A 158 14.72 -8.94 12.55
CA ALA A 158 14.05 -7.86 11.83
C ALA A 158 12.63 -8.25 11.40
N ALA A 159 12.46 -9.44 10.81
CA ALA A 159 11.16 -9.96 10.39
C ALA A 159 10.23 -10.18 11.59
N THR A 160 10.75 -10.72 12.70
CA THR A 160 9.98 -10.90 13.93
C THR A 160 9.51 -9.55 14.49
N ALA A 161 10.40 -8.55 14.54
CA ALA A 161 10.06 -7.19 14.99
C ALA A 161 9.04 -6.52 14.06
N ALA A 162 9.20 -6.66 12.74
CA ALA A 162 8.26 -6.16 11.74
C ALA A 162 6.85 -6.74 11.93
N LEU A 163 6.74 -8.07 12.05
CA LEU A 163 5.46 -8.74 12.32
C LEU A 163 4.89 -8.37 13.70
N TRP A 164 5.74 -8.08 14.68
CA TRP A 164 5.28 -7.58 15.98
C TRP A 164 4.67 -6.19 15.86
N PHE A 165 5.29 -5.28 15.10
CA PHE A 165 4.73 -3.96 14.82
C PHE A 165 3.37 -4.08 14.12
N THR A 166 3.22 -5.00 13.17
CA THR A 166 1.97 -5.18 12.42
C THR A 166 0.80 -5.67 13.28
N VAL A 167 1.03 -6.21 14.48
CA VAL A 167 -0.03 -6.64 15.41
C VAL A 167 -0.16 -5.78 16.67
N ARG A 168 0.72 -4.78 16.85
CA ARG A 168 0.73 -3.89 18.03
C ARG A 168 0.49 -2.43 17.70
N VAL A 169 0.94 -1.98 16.53
CA VAL A 169 0.96 -0.57 16.18
C VAL A 169 -0.28 -0.21 15.36
N THR A 170 -1.03 0.79 15.84
CA THR A 170 -2.27 1.28 15.24
C THR A 170 -2.24 2.77 14.93
N ARG A 171 -1.61 3.59 15.79
CA ARG A 171 -1.67 5.05 15.67
C ARG A 171 -0.68 5.58 14.62
N PRO A 172 -1.06 6.60 13.83
CA PRO A 172 -0.23 7.21 12.79
C PRO A 172 1.23 7.49 13.18
N VAL A 173 1.44 8.14 14.32
CA VAL A 173 2.78 8.53 14.81
C VAL A 173 3.66 7.32 15.12
N TRP A 174 3.08 6.29 15.73
CA TRP A 174 3.80 5.05 16.05
C TRP A 174 4.06 4.22 14.80
N ILE A 175 3.17 4.26 13.80
CA ILE A 175 3.40 3.62 12.50
C ILE A 175 4.60 4.28 11.80
N ALA A 176 4.71 5.61 11.83
CA ALA A 176 5.86 6.32 11.26
C ALA A 176 7.17 5.90 11.96
N GLY A 177 7.20 5.88 13.29
CA GLY A 177 8.38 5.43 14.04
C GLY A 177 8.75 3.96 13.75
N ALA A 178 7.76 3.06 13.69
CA ALA A 178 7.98 1.65 13.35
C ALA A 178 8.51 1.48 11.92
N ALA A 179 8.01 2.26 10.97
CA ALA A 179 8.47 2.23 9.58
C ALA A 179 9.95 2.63 9.44
N LEU A 180 10.40 3.63 10.19
CA LEU A 180 11.81 4.03 10.24
C LEU A 180 12.68 2.91 10.82
N ILE A 181 12.27 2.31 11.94
CA ILE A 181 12.97 1.18 12.56
C ILE A 181 13.05 -0.01 11.60
N MET A 182 11.95 -0.33 10.93
CA MET A 182 11.91 -1.37 9.91
C MET A 182 12.88 -1.05 8.77
N GLY A 183 12.91 0.18 8.26
CA GLY A 183 13.87 0.61 7.25
C GLY A 183 15.32 0.36 7.68
N VAL A 184 15.68 0.72 8.92
CA VAL A 184 17.04 0.48 9.45
C VAL A 184 17.33 -1.01 9.52
N ALA A 185 16.36 -1.82 9.97
CA ALA A 185 16.54 -3.25 10.11
C ALA A 185 16.72 -3.96 8.76
N VAL A 186 15.92 -3.62 7.75
CA VAL A 186 16.04 -4.22 6.40
C VAL A 186 17.33 -3.75 5.73
N SER A 187 17.66 -2.45 5.78
CA SER A 187 18.93 -1.94 5.25
C SER A 187 20.13 -2.54 5.96
N GLY A 188 20.08 -2.70 7.29
CA GLY A 188 21.13 -3.31 8.08
C GLY A 188 21.39 -4.77 7.70
N MET A 189 20.33 -5.56 7.49
CA MET A 189 20.45 -6.93 6.97
C MET A 189 21.12 -6.94 5.60
N HIS A 190 20.66 -6.08 4.69
CA HIS A 190 21.19 -5.99 3.33
C HIS A 190 22.68 -5.64 3.31
N TYR A 191 23.09 -4.57 4.01
CA TYR A 191 24.49 -4.15 4.03
C TYR A 191 25.40 -5.12 4.78
N THR A 192 24.89 -5.83 5.79
CA THR A 192 25.63 -6.94 6.42
C THR A 192 25.84 -8.08 5.42
N GLY A 193 24.83 -8.43 4.63
CA GLY A 193 24.95 -9.42 3.56
C GLY A 193 25.94 -9.00 2.46
N MET A 194 25.92 -7.72 2.07
CA MET A 194 26.88 -7.14 1.12
C MET A 194 28.30 -7.13 1.67
N TYR A 195 28.49 -6.89 2.97
CA TYR A 195 29.80 -6.92 3.62
C TYR A 195 30.44 -8.32 3.59
N ALA A 196 29.62 -9.38 3.49
CA ALA A 196 30.12 -10.75 3.37
C ALA A 196 30.74 -11.05 1.99
N LEU A 197 30.55 -10.17 1.00
CA LEU A 197 30.90 -10.40 -0.39
C LEU A 197 32.41 -10.20 -0.64
N GLN A 198 33.03 -11.17 -1.31
CA GLN A 198 34.39 -11.08 -1.81
C GLN A 198 34.37 -11.27 -3.33
N VAL A 199 34.85 -10.27 -4.07
CA VAL A 199 34.83 -10.26 -5.54
C VAL A 199 36.26 -10.31 -6.06
N THR A 200 36.54 -11.27 -6.94
CA THR A 200 37.80 -11.37 -7.69
C THR A 200 37.49 -11.21 -9.17
N VAL A 201 37.94 -10.12 -9.78
CA VAL A 201 37.67 -9.79 -11.19
C VAL A 201 38.51 -10.69 -12.11
N ASP A 202 37.89 -11.21 -13.16
CA ASP A 202 38.60 -12.01 -14.15
C ASP A 202 39.46 -11.12 -15.07
N PRO A 203 40.68 -11.55 -15.44
CA PRO A 203 41.60 -10.73 -16.23
C PRO A 203 41.18 -10.52 -17.69
N GLU A 204 40.28 -11.35 -18.22
CA GLU A 204 39.69 -11.17 -19.55
C GLU A 204 38.16 -10.98 -19.43
N PRO A 205 37.61 -9.80 -19.81
CA PRO A 205 36.18 -9.57 -19.75
C PRO A 205 35.46 -10.42 -20.81
N GLY A 206 34.82 -11.49 -20.37
CA GLY A 206 33.87 -12.26 -21.18
C GLY A 206 32.57 -11.48 -21.46
N VAL A 207 31.77 -11.97 -22.40
CA VAL A 207 30.42 -11.44 -22.66
C VAL A 207 29.51 -11.81 -21.48
N VAL A 208 29.02 -10.80 -20.77
CA VAL A 208 28.07 -10.96 -19.67
C VAL A 208 26.64 -11.04 -20.23
N ALA A 209 25.88 -12.07 -19.86
CA ALA A 209 24.48 -12.22 -20.24
C ALA A 209 23.53 -11.55 -19.23
N GLY A 210 22.36 -11.09 -19.68
CA GLY A 210 21.32 -10.49 -18.83
C GLY A 210 20.86 -9.12 -19.33
N ALA A 211 19.99 -8.47 -18.57
CA ALA A 211 19.52 -7.12 -18.85
C ALA A 211 20.34 -6.07 -18.12
N ASP A 212 20.51 -4.90 -18.73
CA ASP A 212 21.09 -3.74 -18.06
C ASP A 212 20.10 -3.16 -17.04
N ALA A 213 20.64 -2.63 -15.93
CA ALA A 213 19.82 -2.07 -14.85
C ALA A 213 18.93 -0.92 -15.35
N LEU A 214 19.43 -0.08 -16.25
CA LEU A 214 18.68 1.07 -16.79
C LEU A 214 17.52 0.64 -17.71
N ASP A 215 17.66 -0.49 -18.42
CA ASP A 215 16.67 -0.94 -19.40
C ASP A 215 15.52 -1.71 -18.75
N PHE A 216 15.80 -2.44 -17.67
CA PHE A 216 14.83 -3.33 -17.03
C PHE A 216 14.51 -2.93 -15.60
N LEU A 217 15.53 -2.77 -14.76
CA LEU A 217 15.37 -2.66 -13.31
C LEU A 217 14.83 -1.27 -12.93
N VAL A 218 15.43 -0.20 -13.44
CA VAL A 218 15.04 1.19 -13.12
C VAL A 218 13.58 1.48 -13.49
N PRO A 219 13.09 1.15 -14.71
CA PRO A 219 11.68 1.34 -15.04
C PRO A 219 10.73 0.57 -14.12
N LEU A 220 11.05 -0.70 -13.83
CA LEU A 220 10.25 -1.56 -12.96
C LEU A 220 10.17 -1.00 -11.52
N MET A 221 11.31 -0.63 -10.96
CA MET A 221 11.37 -0.01 -9.62
C MET A 221 10.63 1.32 -9.59
N THR A 222 10.73 2.12 -10.64
CA THR A 222 10.06 3.42 -10.74
C THR A 222 8.55 3.23 -10.71
N VAL A 223 8.00 2.30 -11.51
CA VAL A 223 6.56 2.01 -11.53
C VAL A 223 6.08 1.55 -10.15
N ILE A 224 6.77 0.61 -9.52
CA ILE A 224 6.40 0.11 -8.18
C ILE A 224 6.47 1.22 -7.14
N SER A 225 7.49 2.08 -7.21
CA SER A 225 7.68 3.21 -6.30
C SER A 225 6.58 4.25 -6.45
N LEU A 226 6.20 4.60 -7.68
CA LEU A 226 5.10 5.52 -7.97
C LEU A 226 3.76 4.98 -7.45
N ILE A 227 3.45 3.70 -7.72
CA ILE A 227 2.23 3.06 -7.21
C ILE A 227 2.21 3.11 -5.67
N THR A 228 3.33 2.78 -5.02
CA THR A 228 3.45 2.83 -3.56
C THR A 228 3.25 4.24 -3.03
N LEU A 229 3.89 5.24 -3.65
CA LEU A 229 3.78 6.64 -3.25
C LEU A 229 2.35 7.15 -3.40
N THR A 230 1.69 6.87 -4.52
CA THR A 230 0.30 7.26 -4.75
C THR A 230 -0.64 6.59 -3.75
N MET A 231 -0.47 5.29 -3.49
CA MET A 231 -1.27 4.58 -2.47
C MET A 231 -1.02 5.15 -1.06
N LEU A 232 0.23 5.40 -0.70
CA LEU A 232 0.58 5.98 0.59
C LEU A 232 -0.01 7.38 0.76
N LEU A 233 0.06 8.22 -0.28
CA LEU A 233 -0.55 9.55 -0.28
C LEU A 233 -2.07 9.46 -0.13
N MET A 234 -2.73 8.56 -0.85
CA MET A 234 -4.18 8.34 -0.72
C MET A 234 -4.57 7.90 0.70
N VAL A 235 -3.77 7.03 1.34
CA VAL A 235 -4.01 6.56 2.71
C VAL A 235 -3.70 7.61 3.77
N ILE A 236 -2.75 8.52 3.51
CA ILE A 236 -2.44 9.64 4.41
C ILE A 236 -3.49 10.74 4.31
N LEU A 237 -3.95 11.05 3.10
CA LEU A 237 -4.95 12.10 2.85
C LEU A 237 -6.38 11.63 3.18
N SER A 238 -6.64 10.32 3.23
CA SER A 238 -7.92 9.83 3.73
C SER A 238 -8.04 10.17 5.22
N PRO A 239 -9.05 10.95 5.64
CA PRO A 239 -9.27 11.28 7.05
C PRO A 239 -9.28 9.98 7.85
N SER A 240 -8.42 9.90 8.87
CA SER A 240 -8.41 8.70 9.70
C SER A 240 -9.74 8.61 10.46
N GLU A 241 -10.23 7.40 10.70
CA GLU A 241 -11.47 7.21 11.49
C GLU A 241 -11.38 7.90 12.87
N GLN A 242 -10.16 8.06 13.38
CA GLN A 242 -9.88 8.78 14.63
C GLN A 242 -10.11 10.28 14.49
N GLU A 243 -9.56 10.93 13.47
CA GLU A 243 -9.84 12.35 13.19
C GLU A 243 -11.32 12.57 12.92
N MET A 244 -11.99 11.68 12.19
CA MET A 244 -13.44 11.78 11.98
C MET A 244 -14.23 11.65 13.29
N SER A 245 -13.79 10.80 14.21
CA SER A 245 -14.44 10.64 15.53
C SER A 245 -14.17 11.81 16.47
N GLU A 246 -12.95 12.36 16.44
CA GLU A 246 -12.55 13.53 17.22
C GLU A 246 -13.26 14.79 16.71
N ASP A 247 -13.35 14.97 15.39
CA ASP A 247 -14.12 16.04 14.76
C ASP A 247 -15.62 15.91 15.05
N ALA A 248 -16.16 14.69 15.03
CA ALA A 248 -17.55 14.44 15.41
C ALA A 248 -17.80 14.75 16.89
N GLU A 249 -16.87 14.41 17.79
CA GLU A 249 -16.96 14.71 19.22
C GLU A 249 -16.82 16.22 19.49
N LEU A 250 -15.87 16.89 18.85
CA LEU A 250 -15.70 18.35 18.90
C LEU A 250 -16.93 19.07 18.40
N THR A 251 -17.47 18.65 17.25
CA THR A 251 -18.71 19.19 16.68
C THR A 251 -19.86 19.01 17.67
N ARG A 252 -20.00 17.82 18.28
CA ARG A 252 -21.02 17.57 19.30
C ARG A 252 -20.85 18.44 20.54
N LYS A 253 -19.62 18.65 21.02
CA LYS A 253 -19.32 19.54 22.16
C LYS A 253 -19.67 21.00 21.82
N LEU A 254 -19.30 21.47 20.63
CA LEU A 254 -19.63 22.82 20.15
C LEU A 254 -21.14 23.02 20.01
N GLU A 255 -21.88 22.03 19.50
CA GLU A 255 -23.34 22.07 19.44
C GLU A 255 -23.97 22.11 20.82
N MET A 256 -23.50 21.30 21.78
CA MET A 256 -23.99 21.33 23.16
C MET A 256 -23.73 22.70 23.81
N GLN A 257 -22.53 23.26 23.67
CA GLN A 257 -22.21 24.59 24.18
C GLN A 257 -23.10 25.68 23.58
N ARG A 258 -23.36 25.62 22.27
CA ARG A 258 -24.29 26.54 21.60
C ARG A 258 -25.71 26.44 22.17
N ARG A 259 -26.23 25.22 22.38
CA ARG A 259 -27.56 24.98 22.97
C ARG A 259 -27.64 25.50 24.41
N THR A 260 -26.64 25.21 25.24
CA THR A 260 -26.60 25.71 26.62
C THR A 260 -26.58 27.24 26.65
N ARG A 261 -25.79 27.88 25.78
CA ARG A 261 -25.72 29.34 25.68
C ARG A 261 -27.04 29.96 25.23
N GLN A 262 -27.74 29.34 24.27
CA GLN A 262 -29.08 29.76 23.83
C GLN A 262 -30.09 29.65 24.97
N GLN A 263 -30.12 28.52 25.69
CA GLN A 263 -31.01 28.33 26.84
C GLN A 263 -30.78 29.35 27.96
N LEU A 264 -29.52 29.65 28.28
CA LEU A 264 -29.18 30.68 29.26
C LEU A 264 -29.67 32.07 28.82
N THR A 265 -29.57 32.37 27.52
CA THR A 265 -30.05 33.64 26.95
C THR A 265 -31.58 33.73 26.99
N GLU A 266 -32.28 32.66 26.61
CA GLU A 266 -33.76 32.60 26.66
C GLU A 266 -34.30 32.68 28.09
N THR A 267 -33.66 31.98 29.04
CA THR A 267 -34.04 32.02 30.46
C THR A 267 -33.84 33.42 31.04
N SER A 268 -32.71 34.07 30.72
CA SER A 268 -32.44 35.45 31.13
C SER A 268 -33.43 36.46 30.54
N LEU A 269 -33.85 36.30 29.27
CA LEU A 269 -34.88 37.13 28.64
C LEU A 269 -36.26 36.89 29.26
N ALA A 270 -36.60 35.65 29.59
CA ALA A 270 -37.86 35.30 30.25
C ALA A 270 -37.95 35.84 31.69
N GLU A 271 -36.87 35.76 32.46
CA GLU A 271 -36.77 36.33 33.81
C GLU A 271 -36.75 37.87 33.82
N ALA A 272 -36.33 38.52 32.73
CA ALA A 272 -36.45 39.96 32.56
C ALA A 272 -37.89 40.42 32.22
N THR A 273 -38.79 39.50 31.88
CA THR A 273 -40.15 39.78 31.39
C THR A 273 -41.30 39.82 32.45
N PRO A 274 -41.16 39.55 33.77
CA PRO A 274 -42.29 39.62 34.70
C PRO A 274 -42.40 40.98 35.40
N LEU A 275 -42.44 42.12 34.69
CA LEU A 275 -42.81 43.41 35.30
C LEU A 275 -43.71 44.32 34.44
N ALA A 276 -44.02 43.96 33.18
CA ALA A 276 -44.83 44.83 32.31
C ALA A 276 -46.33 44.50 32.28
N THR A 277 -46.77 43.35 32.79
CA THR A 277 -48.16 42.85 32.56
C THR A 277 -49.11 43.00 33.76
N GLY A 278 -48.72 43.71 34.82
CA GLY A 278 -49.49 43.80 36.08
C GLY A 278 -50.17 45.14 36.40
N ARG A 279 -50.01 46.20 35.60
CA ARG A 279 -50.60 47.53 35.89
C ARG A 279 -51.51 48.03 34.76
N ARG A 280 -52.61 47.32 34.48
CA ARG A 280 -53.70 47.89 33.65
C ARG A 280 -55.09 47.42 34.07
N ALA A 281 -55.35 47.33 35.37
CA ALA A 281 -56.68 47.08 35.90
C ALA A 281 -56.92 47.89 37.17
N GLN A 282 -56.87 49.23 37.07
CA GLN A 282 -57.36 50.16 38.09
C GLN A 282 -57.41 51.58 37.49
N ARG A 283 -58.41 51.85 36.65
CA ARG A 283 -58.91 53.22 36.44
C ARG A 283 -60.43 53.13 36.42
N GLY A 284 -61.04 53.73 37.45
CA GLY A 284 -62.48 53.80 37.63
C GLY A 284 -63.18 54.63 36.54
N PRO A 285 -64.52 54.63 36.53
CA PRO A 285 -65.30 55.31 35.51
C PRO A 285 -65.18 56.83 35.69
N VAL A 286 -64.75 57.53 34.64
CA VAL A 286 -64.82 58.99 34.58
C VAL A 286 -66.12 59.37 33.88
N PHE A 287 -66.93 60.16 34.58
CA PHE A 287 -68.15 60.81 34.09
C PHE A 287 -67.91 61.54 32.77
N ALA A 288 -68.70 61.22 31.74
CA ALA A 288 -68.80 61.99 30.52
C ALA A 288 -69.98 62.99 30.66
N ALA A 289 -69.69 64.28 30.51
CA ALA A 289 -70.67 65.35 30.43
C ALA A 289 -71.24 65.47 28.99
N PRO A 290 -72.49 65.95 28.81
CA PRO A 290 -73.17 65.97 27.51
C PRO A 290 -72.90 67.27 26.74
N VAL A 291 -72.77 67.17 25.41
CA VAL A 291 -72.77 68.32 24.48
C VAL A 291 -73.62 67.94 23.25
N PRO A 292 -74.41 68.88 22.67
CA PRO A 292 -75.65 68.60 21.96
C PRO A 292 -75.57 68.49 20.42
N ASP A 293 -76.75 68.21 19.85
CA ASP A 293 -77.15 67.75 18.52
C ASP A 293 -76.68 68.49 17.23
N GLN A 294 -76.40 67.64 16.22
CA GLN A 294 -76.78 67.67 14.78
C GLN A 294 -76.18 68.73 13.80
N PRO A 295 -76.25 68.54 12.44
CA PRO A 295 -76.93 67.48 11.65
C PRO A 295 -76.09 66.80 10.53
N SER A 296 -76.64 65.70 9.98
CA SER A 296 -76.23 65.07 8.70
C SER A 296 -76.68 65.92 7.49
N PRO A 297 -76.08 65.74 6.29
CA PRO A 297 -76.78 64.96 5.27
C PRO A 297 -75.87 64.18 4.29
N SER A 298 -76.57 63.42 3.46
CA SER A 298 -76.21 62.46 2.42
C SER A 298 -75.43 63.00 1.21
N ASP A 299 -74.99 62.02 0.40
CA ASP A 299 -74.87 62.03 -1.07
C ASP A 299 -73.49 62.10 -1.75
N ALA A 300 -73.46 61.35 -2.85
CA ALA A 300 -72.63 61.43 -4.06
C ALA A 300 -71.35 60.55 -4.13
N TYR A 301 -71.37 59.46 -4.92
CA TYR A 301 -71.11 59.34 -6.37
C TYR A 301 -69.62 59.50 -6.75
N GLY A 302 -68.93 58.43 -7.20
CA GLY A 302 -68.61 58.28 -8.63
C GLY A 302 -67.15 57.82 -8.88
N PRO A 303 -66.76 57.42 -10.11
CA PRO A 303 -66.06 56.14 -10.35
C PRO A 303 -64.68 56.20 -11.07
N GLY A 304 -63.89 55.11 -10.97
CA GLY A 304 -62.87 54.59 -11.92
C GLY A 304 -61.69 55.49 -12.34
N PRO A 305 -60.73 55.05 -13.19
CA PRO A 305 -60.66 53.78 -13.93
C PRO A 305 -59.26 53.08 -14.03
N SER A 306 -59.28 51.88 -14.63
CA SER A 306 -58.32 51.23 -15.56
C SER A 306 -56.95 50.66 -15.12
N ALA A 307 -56.79 49.35 -15.43
CA ALA A 307 -55.57 48.54 -15.56
C ALA A 307 -54.77 48.91 -16.85
N PRO A 308 -53.68 48.21 -17.32
CA PRO A 308 -53.47 46.75 -17.49
C PRO A 308 -52.03 46.30 -17.10
N GLY A 309 -51.51 45.07 -17.21
CA GLY A 309 -51.85 43.76 -17.78
C GLY A 309 -50.59 42.86 -17.58
N ALA A 310 -50.76 41.62 -17.14
CA ALA A 310 -50.62 40.38 -17.93
C ALA A 310 -49.18 39.83 -18.07
N PHE A 311 -48.92 38.60 -17.58
CA PHE A 311 -48.67 37.38 -18.39
C PHE A 311 -48.18 36.18 -17.54
N THR A 312 -49.03 35.13 -17.50
CA THR A 312 -48.77 33.67 -17.28
C THR A 312 -48.63 33.00 -18.67
N PRO A 313 -48.20 31.70 -18.90
CA PRO A 313 -48.63 30.44 -18.23
C PRO A 313 -47.53 29.32 -18.23
N GLY A 314 -47.70 28.03 -17.83
CA GLY A 314 -48.82 27.16 -17.44
C GLY A 314 -48.26 25.79 -16.97
N THR A 315 -48.87 25.14 -15.96
CA THR A 315 -49.72 23.91 -15.97
C THR A 315 -49.15 22.57 -16.48
N GLN A 316 -49.06 21.57 -15.55
CA GLN A 316 -49.62 20.19 -15.62
C GLN A 316 -49.27 19.42 -14.31
N ARG A 317 -50.19 19.17 -13.35
CA ARG A 317 -51.08 17.99 -13.12
C ARG A 317 -50.36 16.61 -13.18
N THR A 318 -49.95 15.98 -12.06
CA THR A 318 -50.65 15.05 -11.09
C THR A 318 -50.48 13.53 -11.43
N PRO A 319 -50.76 12.53 -10.53
CA PRO A 319 -49.77 11.81 -9.70
C PRO A 319 -49.95 10.25 -9.71
N TYR A 320 -49.45 9.54 -8.67
CA TYR A 320 -49.57 8.09 -8.33
C TYR A 320 -48.57 7.14 -9.03
N SER A 321 -48.03 6.06 -8.46
CA SER A 321 -47.87 5.47 -7.10
C SER A 321 -47.37 4.03 -7.36
N GLY A 322 -46.62 3.41 -6.44
CA GLY A 322 -46.55 1.93 -6.45
C GLY A 322 -45.24 1.34 -5.95
N GLN A 323 -45.25 0.97 -4.68
CA GLN A 323 -44.21 0.27 -3.91
C GLN A 323 -44.18 -1.27 -4.22
N PRO A 324 -43.24 -2.04 -3.64
CA PRO A 324 -42.61 -3.22 -4.22
C PRO A 324 -43.23 -4.56 -3.77
N TYR A 325 -42.78 -5.68 -4.35
CA TYR A 325 -42.99 -7.02 -3.80
C TYR A 325 -41.78 -7.97 -4.01
N PRO A 326 -41.48 -8.84 -3.04
CA PRO A 326 -40.45 -9.89 -3.09
C PRO A 326 -41.02 -11.31 -3.32
N ASP A 327 -40.12 -12.31 -3.25
CA ASP A 327 -40.30 -13.76 -2.99
C ASP A 327 -40.13 -14.76 -4.16
N GLY A 328 -39.45 -15.90 -3.87
CA GLY A 328 -39.69 -17.17 -4.58
C GLY A 328 -38.53 -18.16 -4.82
N GLN A 329 -38.19 -18.97 -3.80
CA GLN A 329 -37.98 -20.45 -3.81
C GLN A 329 -37.12 -21.24 -4.87
N ALA A 330 -36.18 -22.03 -4.32
CA ALA A 330 -35.89 -23.48 -4.51
C ALA A 330 -35.49 -24.14 -5.87
N ALA A 331 -34.25 -24.69 -5.89
CA ALA A 331 -33.65 -25.99 -6.36
C ALA A 331 -34.31 -26.88 -7.49
N PRO A 332 -33.67 -27.96 -8.05
CA PRO A 332 -32.27 -28.46 -8.07
C PRO A 332 -31.73 -28.88 -9.49
N GLY A 333 -30.41 -29.13 -9.59
CA GLY A 333 -29.78 -30.17 -10.44
C GLY A 333 -29.70 -29.97 -11.96
N GLN A 334 -28.48 -30.06 -12.52
CA GLN A 334 -28.15 -30.91 -13.68
C GLN A 334 -26.68 -30.79 -14.09
N ASN A 335 -26.10 -31.96 -14.35
CA ASN A 335 -24.77 -32.20 -14.90
C ASN A 335 -24.62 -31.56 -16.29
N ALA A 336 -23.46 -30.95 -16.55
CA ALA A 336 -23.02 -30.60 -17.91
C ALA A 336 -21.75 -31.41 -18.25
N PRO A 337 -21.67 -32.02 -19.46
CA PRO A 337 -20.65 -33.01 -19.80
C PRO A 337 -19.34 -32.44 -20.36
N VAL A 338 -18.29 -33.26 -20.21
CA VAL A 338 -16.95 -33.13 -20.78
C VAL A 338 -17.00 -33.29 -22.31
N ILE A 339 -16.39 -32.37 -23.05
CA ILE A 339 -16.18 -32.46 -24.50
C ILE A 339 -14.78 -33.06 -24.76
N PRO A 340 -14.66 -34.17 -25.53
CA PRO A 340 -13.37 -34.69 -25.99
C PRO A 340 -12.97 -34.11 -27.35
N PHE A 341 -11.70 -33.69 -27.49
CA PHE A 341 -11.07 -33.36 -28.77
C PHE A 341 -10.47 -34.62 -29.42
N PRO A 342 -10.74 -34.90 -30.72
CA PRO A 342 -10.15 -36.02 -31.42
C PRO A 342 -8.92 -35.64 -32.26
N GLY A 343 -7.89 -36.51 -32.21
CA GLY A 343 -7.32 -37.17 -33.39
C GLY A 343 -6.32 -36.41 -34.28
N GLN A 344 -5.04 -36.76 -34.13
CA GLN A 344 -4.04 -36.73 -35.21
C GLN A 344 -4.34 -37.78 -36.30
N PRO A 345 -3.73 -37.61 -37.48
CA PRO A 345 -2.93 -38.66 -38.14
C PRO A 345 -1.51 -38.13 -38.44
N GLY A 346 -0.39 -38.81 -38.15
CA GLY A 346 0.04 -40.13 -38.63
C GLY A 346 0.65 -39.99 -40.03
N THR A 347 1.97 -39.94 -40.22
CA THR A 347 2.90 -41.02 -40.72
C THR A 347 3.91 -40.34 -41.70
N GLN A 348 5.16 -40.73 -41.97
CA GLN A 348 5.91 -41.99 -41.93
C GLN A 348 7.42 -41.72 -42.24
N HIS A 349 8.29 -42.65 -41.79
CA HIS A 349 9.58 -43.13 -42.37
C HIS A 349 10.67 -42.19 -42.91
N GLN A 350 11.91 -42.34 -42.38
CA GLN A 350 12.96 -43.13 -43.06
C GLN A 350 14.12 -43.53 -42.12
N GLN A 351 14.58 -44.78 -42.27
CA GLN A 351 15.73 -45.41 -41.61
C GLN A 351 17.03 -45.17 -42.39
N GLY A 352 18.17 -45.27 -41.70
CA GLY A 352 19.34 -46.03 -42.19
C GLY A 352 20.64 -45.25 -42.38
N GLY A 353 21.70 -45.69 -41.68
CA GLY A 353 23.08 -45.31 -42.01
C GLY A 353 24.11 -45.67 -40.91
N GLN A 354 24.86 -46.74 -41.14
CA GLN A 354 25.90 -47.34 -40.29
C GLN A 354 27.19 -46.48 -40.16
N GLY A 355 28.01 -46.74 -39.13
CA GLY A 355 29.30 -46.07 -38.81
C GLY A 355 30.44 -46.29 -39.83
N PRO A 356 31.74 -46.00 -39.54
CA PRO A 356 32.44 -46.31 -38.27
C PRO A 356 33.45 -45.24 -37.74
N ALA A 357 34.07 -45.51 -36.58
CA ALA A 357 35.20 -44.79 -35.98
C ALA A 357 36.58 -45.35 -36.47
N PRO A 358 37.72 -45.02 -35.84
CA PRO A 358 38.56 -43.82 -35.95
C PRO A 358 39.93 -44.11 -36.62
N GLN A 359 40.66 -43.08 -37.09
CA GLN A 359 42.04 -43.26 -37.59
C GLN A 359 43.07 -42.42 -36.83
N GLN A 360 44.01 -43.15 -36.23
CA GLN A 360 45.32 -42.70 -35.78
C GLN A 360 46.14 -42.12 -36.94
N GLN A 361 46.92 -41.07 -36.68
CA GLN A 361 48.17 -40.87 -37.41
C GLN A 361 49.29 -40.48 -36.44
N GLN A 362 50.18 -41.44 -36.23
CA GLN A 362 51.55 -41.26 -35.75
C GLN A 362 52.39 -40.59 -36.84
N SER A 363 53.26 -39.65 -36.44
CA SER A 363 54.68 -39.53 -36.85
C SER A 363 55.23 -38.30 -36.14
N GLY A 364 56.30 -38.28 -35.34
CA GLY A 364 57.50 -39.12 -35.36
C GLY A 364 58.72 -38.25 -35.72
N LYS A 365 59.45 -37.74 -34.71
CA LYS A 365 60.90 -37.41 -34.71
C LYS A 365 61.26 -36.81 -33.33
N ARG A 366 61.90 -37.54 -32.42
CA ARG A 366 63.38 -37.65 -32.24
C ARG A 366 64.07 -36.28 -32.39
N SER A 367 64.77 -35.73 -31.39
CA SER A 367 65.98 -36.32 -30.79
C SER A 367 66.58 -35.44 -29.67
N ARG A 368 67.19 -36.10 -28.67
CA ARG A 368 68.48 -35.80 -27.99
C ARG A 368 68.69 -34.42 -27.35
N SER A 369 68.82 -34.32 -26.02
CA SER A 369 69.94 -34.70 -25.13
C SER A 369 70.92 -33.56 -24.82
N ARG A 370 71.19 -33.44 -23.52
CA ARG A 370 72.44 -33.06 -22.84
C ARG A 370 72.81 -31.58 -22.69
N ARG A 371 73.00 -31.26 -21.39
CA ARG A 371 74.07 -30.45 -20.76
C ARG A 371 74.02 -28.95 -21.12
N ARG A 372 74.04 -28.04 -20.16
CA ARG A 372 74.89 -27.95 -18.96
C ARG A 372 74.20 -27.12 -17.91
#